data_AF-A0A821G803-F1
#
_entry.id   AF-A0A821G803-F1
#
_cell.length_a   1.000
_cell.length_b   1.000
_cell.length_c   1.000
_cell.angle_alpha   90.00
_cell.angle_beta   90.00
_cell.angle_gamma   90.00
#
_symmetry.space_group_name_H-M   'P 1'
#
loop_
_entity.id
_entity.type
_entity.pdbx_description
1 polymer ?
#
loop_
_entity_poly.entity_id
_entity_poly.type
_entity_poly.pdbx_seq_one_letter_code
_entity_poly.pdbx_strand_id
1 'polypeptide(L)'
;NERGSGTDAKVYIIIFGKNNDTGKVPLAISKTHKDPFERGHTDLFEIEAMDIGEPKKIKIGHDDAGMLSDWLLERVEIDVPKMGRTWVFPCGKWLSTSKGDCQLELELYPKAMATEVYTPHVPYEIKVVTSKVSGAGTDANIFVEIYGTDKTTGEVMLCNKKERKGKFQTGSVDTFVLELEDVGQFIEKIRIGHDNTGWGAAWHLDRVEIRRLDKNKKSKTFIFPCDRWFAKDEDDHSIVRELVPEKILEEEVGKGGKLKVRENEVQNRLEMKRYTIDVYTGDKMGCGTDANVFCTIYGDRGDTGERELASSETHMNKFEKKQMDRFKIESADLGIIYKLKIRHDNSGPFADWLLAKVEVKDDIKTYVFHCERWLAKGKDTKLEQTLYEKD
;
A
#
# COMPACT_ATOMS: atom_id res chain seq x y z
N ASN A 1 3.58 6.47 -32.30
CA ASN A 1 4.64 5.46 -32.52
C ASN A 1 5.13 5.55 -33.97
N GLU A 2 5.73 6.68 -34.32
CA GLU A 2 6.27 6.95 -35.67
C GLU A 2 7.74 6.55 -35.75
N ARG A 3 8.23 6.14 -36.92
CA ARG A 3 9.64 5.72 -37.06
C ARG A 3 10.58 6.93 -36.86
N GLY A 4 11.60 6.76 -36.02
CA GLY A 4 12.59 7.81 -35.73
C GLY A 4 12.03 8.93 -34.84
N SER A 5 11.11 8.61 -33.94
CA SER A 5 10.48 9.54 -33.01
C SER A 5 11.20 9.69 -31.66
N GLY A 6 12.30 8.97 -31.44
CA GLY A 6 13.11 9.06 -30.23
C GLY A 6 14.36 9.91 -30.45
N THR A 7 14.99 10.39 -29.38
CA THR A 7 16.12 11.31 -29.45
C THR A 7 17.23 10.98 -28.46
N ASP A 8 18.47 11.10 -28.93
CA ASP A 8 19.68 11.03 -28.09
C ASP A 8 20.10 12.42 -27.56
N ALA A 9 19.38 13.48 -27.94
CA ALA A 9 19.70 14.84 -27.55
C ALA A 9 19.38 15.08 -26.06
N LYS A 10 20.02 16.07 -25.45
CA LYS A 10 19.79 16.38 -24.04
C LYS A 10 18.52 17.19 -23.87
N VAL A 11 17.48 16.53 -23.37
CA VAL A 11 16.18 17.15 -23.10
C VAL A 11 16.20 17.92 -21.78
N TYR A 12 15.48 19.02 -21.74
CA TYR A 12 15.27 19.84 -20.55
C TYR A 12 13.83 20.38 -20.49
N ILE A 13 13.42 20.81 -19.30
CA ILE A 13 12.12 21.43 -19.05
C ILE A 13 12.25 22.70 -18.19
N ILE A 14 11.35 23.65 -18.38
CA ILE A 14 11.08 24.77 -17.48
C ILE A 14 9.61 24.72 -17.12
N ILE A 15 9.28 24.68 -15.84
CA ILE A 15 7.90 24.66 -15.35
C ILE A 15 7.59 26.05 -14.77
N PHE A 16 6.59 26.73 -15.33
CA PHE A 16 6.14 28.03 -14.86
C PHE A 16 4.91 27.82 -13.98
N GLY A 17 5.05 28.11 -12.69
CA GLY A 17 3.96 28.04 -11.72
C GLY A 17 3.35 29.40 -11.43
N LYS A 18 2.38 29.41 -10.50
CA LYS A 18 1.71 30.63 -10.04
C LYS A 18 2.66 31.63 -9.38
N ASN A 19 3.67 31.14 -8.63
CA ASN A 19 4.49 31.96 -7.75
C ASN A 19 5.93 32.14 -8.27
N ASN A 20 6.45 31.18 -9.03
CA ASN A 20 7.83 31.17 -9.53
C ASN A 20 7.95 30.19 -10.72
N ASP A 21 9.16 30.03 -11.26
CA ASP A 21 9.51 28.97 -12.21
C ASP A 21 10.70 28.13 -11.71
N THR A 22 10.88 26.95 -12.32
CA THR A 22 11.95 26.01 -11.93
C THR A 22 13.33 26.37 -12.48
N GLY A 23 13.42 27.37 -13.38
CA GLY A 23 14.54 27.49 -14.30
C GLY A 23 14.65 26.28 -15.24
N LYS A 24 15.77 26.23 -15.98
CA LYS A 24 16.08 25.15 -16.92
C LYS A 24 16.54 23.90 -16.18
N VAL A 25 15.67 22.90 -16.10
CA VAL A 25 15.94 21.60 -15.47
C VAL A 25 16.30 20.57 -16.53
N PRO A 26 17.53 20.01 -16.52
CA PRO A 26 17.88 18.92 -17.43
C PRO A 26 17.20 17.60 -16.99
N LEU A 27 16.61 16.87 -17.93
CA LEU A 27 15.97 15.59 -17.68
C LEU A 27 16.95 14.44 -17.95
N ALA A 28 17.99 14.34 -17.11
CA ALA A 28 19.14 13.47 -17.38
C ALA A 28 19.02 12.04 -16.81
N ILE A 29 18.24 11.83 -15.74
CA ILE A 29 18.16 10.54 -15.04
C ILE A 29 16.70 10.09 -14.99
N SER A 30 16.33 9.20 -15.92
CA SER A 30 15.02 8.55 -15.91
C SER A 30 14.98 7.45 -14.85
N LYS A 31 13.83 7.31 -14.20
CA LYS A 31 13.54 6.24 -13.23
C LYS A 31 13.07 4.96 -13.91
N THR A 32 12.59 5.04 -15.15
CA THR A 32 11.99 3.90 -15.87
C THR A 32 12.96 3.28 -16.87
N HIS A 33 13.77 4.07 -17.56
CA HIS A 33 14.70 3.58 -18.58
C HIS A 33 16.10 4.15 -18.39
N LYS A 34 17.11 3.32 -18.68
CA LYS A 34 18.52 3.75 -18.70
C LYS A 34 18.80 4.71 -19.85
N ASP A 35 18.09 4.51 -20.95
CA ASP A 35 18.17 5.29 -22.18
C ASP A 35 16.80 5.96 -22.41
N PRO A 36 16.62 7.21 -21.94
CA PRO A 36 15.33 7.90 -22.01
C PRO A 36 15.06 8.52 -23.36
N PHE A 37 13.80 8.90 -23.59
CA PHE A 37 13.32 9.59 -24.81
C PHE A 37 13.33 8.74 -26.07
N GLU A 38 13.36 7.41 -25.90
CA GLU A 38 13.26 6.47 -26.99
C GLU A 38 11.83 6.32 -27.52
N ARG A 39 11.74 5.90 -28.77
CA ARG A 39 10.45 5.77 -29.47
C ARG A 39 9.49 4.85 -28.70
N GLY A 40 8.32 5.40 -28.38
CA GLY A 40 7.25 4.66 -27.71
C GLY A 40 7.46 4.49 -26.20
N HIS A 41 8.54 5.05 -25.64
CA HIS A 41 8.75 5.08 -24.21
C HIS A 41 7.91 6.16 -23.54
N THR A 42 7.61 5.93 -22.27
CA THR A 42 7.21 6.95 -21.31
C THR A 42 8.27 6.98 -20.23
N ASP A 43 8.94 8.10 -20.08
CA ASP A 43 10.06 8.26 -19.17
C ASP A 43 9.67 9.07 -17.94
N LEU A 44 9.95 8.53 -16.76
CA LEU A 44 9.63 9.16 -15.48
C LEU A 44 10.86 9.88 -14.93
N PHE A 45 10.70 11.15 -14.58
CA PHE A 45 11.73 11.97 -13.96
C PHE A 45 11.24 12.55 -12.65
N GLU A 46 12.14 12.67 -11.68
CA GLU A 46 11.89 13.34 -10.41
C GLU A 46 12.68 14.64 -10.39
N ILE A 47 12.00 15.76 -10.14
CA ILE A 47 12.58 17.10 -10.18
C ILE A 47 12.48 17.73 -8.81
N GLU A 48 13.62 18.14 -8.27
CA GLU A 48 13.67 18.98 -7.07
C GLU A 48 13.62 20.45 -7.48
N ALA A 49 12.62 21.17 -6.99
CA ALA A 49 12.47 22.61 -7.19
C ALA A 49 11.84 23.28 -5.98
N MET A 50 11.96 24.62 -5.90
CA MET A 50 11.19 25.40 -4.94
C MET A 50 9.68 25.31 -5.25
N ASP A 51 8.84 25.58 -4.25
CA ASP A 51 7.38 25.61 -4.43
C ASP A 51 6.98 26.73 -5.41
N ILE A 52 6.77 26.35 -6.67
CA ILE A 52 6.34 27.24 -7.75
C ILE A 52 4.82 27.51 -7.71
N GLY A 53 4.07 26.86 -6.80
CA GLY A 53 2.61 26.83 -6.80
C GLY A 53 2.02 26.03 -7.97
N GLU A 54 0.75 26.28 -8.28
CA GLU A 54 0.05 25.57 -9.35
C GLU A 54 0.72 25.76 -10.73
N PRO A 55 1.11 24.68 -11.45
CA PRO A 55 1.66 24.78 -12.80
C PRO A 55 0.70 25.47 -13.77
N LYS A 56 1.22 26.41 -14.57
CA LYS A 56 0.46 27.20 -15.55
C LYS A 56 0.85 26.92 -16.99
N LYS A 57 2.13 26.69 -17.24
CA LYS A 57 2.67 26.30 -18.54
C LYS A 57 4.04 25.64 -18.36
N ILE A 58 4.50 24.95 -19.38
CA ILE A 58 5.86 24.44 -19.46
C ILE A 58 6.54 24.91 -20.72
N LYS A 59 7.87 24.98 -20.68
CA LYS A 59 8.70 25.00 -21.88
C LYS A 59 9.54 23.72 -21.87
N ILE A 60 9.50 22.96 -22.95
CA ILE A 60 10.28 21.73 -23.11
C ILE A 60 11.09 21.81 -24.39
N GLY A 61 12.34 21.32 -24.37
CA GLY A 61 13.21 21.34 -25.54
C GLY A 61 14.44 20.48 -25.39
N HIS A 62 15.28 20.45 -26.43
CA HIS A 62 16.54 19.71 -26.44
C HIS A 62 17.66 20.53 -27.11
N ASP A 63 18.90 20.04 -27.04
CA ASP A 63 20.10 20.73 -27.53
C ASP A 63 20.52 20.35 -28.97
N ASP A 64 19.69 19.58 -29.67
CA ASP A 64 19.95 19.06 -31.02
C ASP A 64 21.25 18.23 -31.15
N ALA A 65 21.81 17.75 -30.04
CA ALA A 65 23.03 16.95 -30.08
C ALA A 65 22.78 15.54 -30.63
N GLY A 66 23.75 15.02 -31.40
CA GLY A 66 23.71 13.66 -31.95
C GLY A 66 23.22 13.58 -33.40
N MET A 67 23.31 12.39 -34.01
CA MET A 67 22.86 12.17 -35.40
C MET A 67 21.35 11.87 -35.51
N LEU A 68 20.69 11.57 -34.38
CA LEU A 68 19.26 11.27 -34.28
C LEU A 68 18.62 12.18 -33.23
N SER A 69 18.67 13.50 -33.46
CA SER A 69 18.17 14.49 -32.51
C SER A 69 16.66 14.75 -32.63
N ASP A 70 16.04 14.36 -33.74
CA ASP A 70 14.60 14.54 -33.98
C ASP A 70 13.76 13.84 -32.90
N TRP A 71 12.80 14.54 -32.32
CA TRP A 71 11.96 13.99 -31.26
C TRP A 71 10.49 14.26 -31.51
N LEU A 72 9.62 13.25 -31.46
CA LEU A 72 8.17 13.47 -31.50
C LEU A 72 7.62 13.30 -30.08
N LEU A 73 7.32 14.44 -29.46
CA LEU A 73 6.76 14.47 -28.11
C LEU A 73 5.23 14.39 -28.17
N GLU A 74 4.66 13.34 -27.58
CA GLU A 74 3.22 13.18 -27.51
C GLU A 74 2.59 14.11 -26.46
N ARG A 75 3.06 14.06 -25.21
CA ARG A 75 2.60 14.89 -24.10
C ARG A 75 3.60 14.86 -22.94
N VAL A 76 3.46 15.81 -22.02
CA VAL A 76 4.15 15.82 -20.73
C VAL A 76 3.09 15.73 -19.63
N GLU A 77 3.35 14.92 -18.61
CA GLU A 77 2.52 14.83 -17.41
C GLU A 77 3.37 15.31 -16.22
N ILE A 78 2.81 16.23 -15.43
CA ILE A 78 3.44 16.71 -14.19
C ILE A 78 2.55 16.29 -13.04
N ASP A 79 3.01 15.31 -12.27
CA ASP A 79 2.37 14.90 -11.03
C ASP A 79 2.90 15.71 -9.84
N VAL A 80 2.00 16.24 -9.00
CA VAL A 80 2.35 16.90 -7.75
C VAL A 80 1.57 16.24 -6.59
N PRO A 81 2.17 15.23 -5.92
CA PRO A 81 1.52 14.46 -4.86
C PRO A 81 0.90 15.31 -3.76
N LYS A 82 1.60 16.35 -3.29
CA LYS A 82 1.09 17.26 -2.26
C LYS A 82 -0.16 18.06 -2.66
N MET A 83 -0.44 18.15 -3.96
CA MET A 83 -1.65 18.79 -4.50
C MET A 83 -2.71 17.77 -4.93
N GLY A 84 -2.37 16.47 -4.96
CA GLY A 84 -3.25 15.41 -5.43
C GLY A 84 -3.67 15.61 -6.87
N ARG A 85 -2.74 16.02 -7.75
CA ARG A 85 -3.06 16.34 -9.15
C ARG A 85 -1.94 16.01 -10.11
N THR A 86 -2.35 15.52 -11.29
CA THR A 86 -1.48 15.32 -12.47
C THR A 86 -1.94 16.25 -13.59
N TRP A 87 -1.12 17.25 -13.92
CA TRP A 87 -1.37 18.14 -15.05
C TRP A 87 -0.89 17.51 -16.35
N VAL A 88 -1.77 17.45 -17.34
CA VAL A 88 -1.45 16.92 -18.67
C VAL A 88 -1.26 18.05 -19.66
N PHE A 89 -0.07 18.10 -20.27
CA PHE A 89 0.36 19.06 -21.29
C PHE A 89 0.47 18.34 -22.64
N PRO A 90 -0.63 18.25 -23.43
CA PRO A 90 -0.59 17.61 -24.73
C PRO A 90 0.29 18.40 -25.70
N CYS A 91 1.06 17.69 -26.53
CA CYS A 91 1.96 18.27 -27.52
C CYS A 91 1.62 17.75 -28.93
N GLY A 92 1.96 16.49 -29.22
CA GLY A 92 1.76 15.84 -30.51
C GLY A 92 2.59 16.43 -31.66
N LYS A 93 3.78 16.97 -31.36
CA LYS A 93 4.63 17.68 -32.34
C LYS A 93 6.07 17.19 -32.35
N TRP A 94 6.70 17.33 -33.51
CA TRP A 94 8.13 17.11 -33.70
C TRP A 94 8.92 18.32 -33.16
N LEU A 95 9.87 18.06 -32.26
CA LEU A 95 10.97 18.94 -31.92
C LEU A 95 12.17 18.50 -32.77
N SER A 96 12.50 19.28 -33.79
CA SER A 96 13.44 18.90 -34.85
C SER A 96 13.86 20.14 -35.63
N THR A 97 15.04 20.12 -36.25
CA THR A 97 15.47 21.14 -37.22
C THR A 97 14.99 20.85 -38.65
N SER A 98 14.51 19.64 -38.93
CA SER A 98 14.19 19.16 -40.28
C SER A 98 12.75 18.68 -40.47
N LYS A 99 12.02 18.42 -39.38
CA LYS A 99 10.64 17.94 -39.36
C LYS A 99 9.72 18.93 -38.63
N GLY A 100 8.42 18.81 -38.87
CA GLY A 100 7.40 19.59 -38.17
C GLY A 100 7.49 21.09 -38.47
N ASP A 101 7.48 21.92 -37.42
CA ASP A 101 7.61 23.38 -37.50
C ASP A 101 9.05 23.87 -37.37
N CYS A 102 10.02 22.94 -37.44
CA CYS A 102 11.46 23.20 -37.33
C CYS A 102 11.87 23.89 -36.02
N GLN A 103 11.16 23.60 -34.91
CA GLN A 103 11.47 24.12 -33.58
C GLN A 103 12.08 23.04 -32.69
N LEU A 104 13.01 23.42 -31.82
CA LEU A 104 13.63 22.53 -30.82
C LEU A 104 13.11 22.78 -29.41
N GLU A 105 12.21 23.76 -29.25
CA GLU A 105 11.60 24.18 -28.00
C GLU A 105 10.11 24.44 -28.22
N LEU A 106 9.27 24.01 -27.28
CA LEU A 106 7.83 24.25 -27.33
C LEU A 106 7.33 24.75 -25.98
N GLU A 107 6.42 25.71 -26.02
CA GLU A 107 5.64 26.15 -24.87
C GLU A 107 4.28 25.43 -24.88
N LEU A 108 3.97 24.70 -23.80
CA LEU A 108 2.77 23.89 -23.67
C LEU A 108 1.94 24.35 -22.47
N TYR A 109 0.62 24.20 -22.58
CA TYR A 109 -0.36 24.59 -21.56
C TYR A 109 -1.14 23.36 -21.08
N PRO A 110 -1.51 23.30 -19.79
CA PRO A 110 -2.19 22.15 -19.25
C PRO A 110 -3.63 22.11 -19.76
N LYS A 111 -4.13 20.92 -20.08
CA LYS A 111 -5.51 20.71 -20.51
C LYS A 111 -6.36 20.31 -19.30
N ALA A 112 -7.23 21.23 -18.85
CA ALA A 112 -8.03 21.03 -17.64
C ALA A 112 -8.86 19.73 -17.64
N MET A 113 -9.48 19.38 -18.77
CA MET A 113 -10.28 18.14 -18.91
C MET A 113 -9.46 16.85 -18.90
N ALA A 114 -8.13 16.95 -19.09
CA ALA A 114 -7.22 15.81 -19.04
C ALA A 114 -6.43 15.77 -17.72
N THR A 115 -6.54 16.81 -16.88
CA THR A 115 -5.85 16.87 -15.59
C THR A 115 -6.57 15.94 -14.62
N GLU A 116 -5.82 15.03 -14.00
CA GLU A 116 -6.35 14.07 -13.03
C GLU A 116 -6.26 14.66 -11.61
N VAL A 117 -7.26 14.36 -10.79
CA VAL A 117 -7.32 14.78 -9.38
C VAL A 117 -7.50 13.53 -8.53
N TYR A 118 -6.65 13.38 -7.51
CA TYR A 118 -6.63 12.25 -6.60
C TYR A 118 -6.36 12.71 -5.16
N THR A 119 -6.35 11.80 -4.19
CA THR A 119 -6.07 12.14 -2.79
C THR A 119 -4.64 12.68 -2.65
N PRO A 120 -4.45 13.90 -2.11
CA PRO A 120 -3.11 14.43 -1.90
C PRO A 120 -2.28 13.51 -1.02
N HIS A 121 -0.98 13.43 -1.28
CA HIS A 121 -0.05 12.72 -0.44
C HIS A 121 0.58 13.67 0.59
N VAL A 122 0.75 13.17 1.81
CA VAL A 122 1.43 13.86 2.91
C VAL A 122 2.49 12.95 3.52
N PRO A 123 3.58 13.50 4.06
CA PRO A 123 4.58 12.68 4.72
C PRO A 123 4.06 12.17 6.07
N TYR A 124 4.17 10.87 6.29
CA TYR A 124 3.95 10.22 7.59
C TYR A 124 5.28 9.77 8.15
N GLU A 125 5.59 10.21 9.36
CA GLU A 125 6.67 9.64 10.15
C GLU A 125 6.13 8.43 10.91
N ILE A 126 6.67 7.25 10.61
CA ILE A 126 6.27 5.95 11.16
C ILE A 126 7.47 5.42 11.95
N LYS A 127 7.31 5.29 13.26
CA LYS A 127 8.31 4.71 14.15
C LYS A 127 7.84 3.33 14.60
N VAL A 128 8.66 2.33 14.30
CA VAL A 128 8.43 0.94 14.67
C VAL A 128 9.35 0.60 15.83
N VAL A 129 8.77 0.11 16.92
CA VAL A 129 9.51 -0.32 18.11
C VAL A 129 9.47 -1.85 18.15
N THR A 130 10.60 -2.48 17.88
CA THR A 130 10.75 -3.93 18.05
C THR A 130 10.97 -4.24 19.52
N SER A 131 10.31 -5.26 20.05
CA SER A 131 10.38 -5.55 21.49
C SER A 131 11.79 -6.01 21.90
N LYS A 132 12.06 -5.99 23.20
CA LYS A 132 13.32 -6.48 23.79
C LYS A 132 13.29 -7.98 24.12
N VAL A 133 12.21 -8.67 23.75
CA VAL A 133 12.09 -10.13 23.93
C VAL A 133 13.20 -10.81 23.13
N SER A 134 13.76 -11.90 23.66
CA SER A 134 14.82 -12.64 22.99
C SER A 134 14.33 -13.12 21.62
N GLY A 135 15.08 -12.84 20.56
CA GLY A 135 14.70 -13.22 19.19
C GLY A 135 13.63 -12.35 18.53
N ALA A 136 13.28 -11.20 19.12
CA ALA A 136 12.23 -10.32 18.59
C ALA A 136 12.53 -9.70 17.21
N GLY A 137 13.80 -9.63 16.80
CA GLY A 137 14.20 -9.04 15.52
C GLY A 137 13.89 -9.95 14.33
N THR A 138 13.67 -9.34 13.16
CA THR A 138 13.30 -10.05 11.93
C THR A 138 14.18 -9.67 10.75
N ASP A 139 14.20 -10.53 9.74
CA ASP A 139 14.77 -10.32 8.40
C ASP A 139 13.69 -10.08 7.33
N ALA A 140 12.41 -10.31 7.65
CA ALA A 140 11.29 -10.15 6.72
C ALA A 140 11.06 -8.67 6.34
N ASN A 141 10.41 -8.43 5.20
CA ASN A 141 10.02 -7.08 4.81
C ASN A 141 8.70 -6.72 5.49
N ILE A 142 8.67 -5.57 6.17
CA ILE A 142 7.50 -5.08 6.90
C ILE A 142 6.70 -4.15 5.99
N PHE A 143 5.39 -4.38 5.93
CA PHE A 143 4.43 -3.49 5.29
C PHE A 143 3.47 -2.90 6.31
N VAL A 144 2.90 -1.75 5.97
CA VAL A 144 1.86 -1.08 6.75
C VAL A 144 0.79 -0.50 5.83
N GLU A 145 -0.43 -0.45 6.31
CA GLU A 145 -1.56 0.25 5.74
C GLU A 145 -2.20 1.10 6.84
N ILE A 146 -2.41 2.39 6.57
CA ILE A 146 -2.94 3.36 7.54
C ILE A 146 -4.38 3.68 7.17
N TYR A 147 -5.29 3.60 8.14
CA TYR A 147 -6.71 3.89 7.94
C TYR A 147 -7.10 5.16 8.70
N GLY A 148 -7.70 6.10 7.98
CA GLY A 148 -8.52 7.16 8.56
C GLY A 148 -10.00 6.85 8.35
N THR A 149 -10.87 7.81 8.66
CA THR A 149 -12.33 7.61 8.69
C THR A 149 -12.93 7.11 7.37
N ASP A 150 -12.49 7.64 6.24
CA ASP A 150 -13.05 7.28 4.92
C ASP A 150 -11.97 6.95 3.89
N LYS A 151 -10.72 6.76 4.33
CA LYS A 151 -9.55 6.66 3.46
C LYS A 151 -8.51 5.71 4.00
N THR A 152 -7.81 5.05 3.09
CA THR A 152 -6.65 4.20 3.38
C THR A 152 -5.47 4.62 2.52
N THR A 153 -4.25 4.43 3.02
CA THR A 153 -3.03 4.60 2.22
C THR A 153 -2.82 3.48 1.19
N GLY A 154 -3.56 2.38 1.32
CA GLY A 154 -3.15 1.10 0.75
C GLY A 154 -1.90 0.54 1.45
N GLU A 155 -1.54 -0.68 1.09
CA GLU A 155 -0.36 -1.37 1.63
C GLU A 155 0.92 -0.76 1.05
N VAL A 156 1.84 -0.38 1.94
CA VAL A 156 3.17 0.13 1.58
C VAL A 156 4.26 -0.55 2.39
N MET A 157 5.39 -0.82 1.74
CA MET A 157 6.59 -1.34 2.42
C MET A 157 7.28 -0.22 3.19
N LEU A 158 7.67 -0.47 4.45
CA LEU A 158 8.30 0.54 5.29
C LEU A 158 9.68 0.97 4.78
N CYS A 159 10.41 0.07 4.14
CA CYS A 159 11.71 0.36 3.57
C CYS A 159 12.01 -0.55 2.39
N ASN A 160 12.86 -0.07 1.48
CA ASN A 160 13.35 -0.90 0.37
C ASN A 160 14.49 -1.83 0.82
N LYS A 161 14.91 -2.75 -0.07
CA LYS A 161 15.99 -3.71 0.21
C LYS A 161 17.33 -3.07 0.62
N LYS A 162 17.63 -1.85 0.16
CA LYS A 162 18.88 -1.15 0.50
C LYS A 162 18.84 -0.58 1.91
N GLU A 163 17.69 -0.06 2.32
CA GLU A 163 17.43 0.51 3.64
C GLU A 163 17.20 -0.54 4.73
N ARG A 164 16.80 -1.75 4.34
CA ARG A 164 16.43 -2.86 5.24
C ARG A 164 17.56 -3.31 6.18
N LYS A 165 18.82 -3.13 5.79
CA LYS A 165 19.99 -3.63 6.54
C LYS A 165 20.06 -2.97 7.92
N GLY A 166 20.06 -3.79 8.98
CA GLY A 166 20.14 -3.31 10.36
C GLY A 166 18.83 -2.74 10.92
N LYS A 167 17.72 -2.89 10.20
CA LYS A 167 16.36 -2.51 10.64
C LYS A 167 15.67 -3.65 11.36
N PHE A 168 14.70 -3.30 12.21
CA PHE A 168 13.82 -4.23 12.92
C PHE A 168 14.59 -5.27 13.74
N GLN A 169 15.65 -4.82 14.42
CA GLN A 169 16.46 -5.65 15.31
C GLN A 169 15.82 -5.68 16.69
N THR A 170 16.10 -6.73 17.47
CA THR A 170 15.63 -6.82 18.86
C THR A 170 15.94 -5.54 19.65
N GLY A 171 14.90 -4.92 20.21
CA GLY A 171 15.00 -3.68 20.98
C GLY A 171 15.27 -2.41 20.16
N SER A 172 15.25 -2.47 18.82
CA SER A 172 15.46 -1.31 17.96
C SER A 172 14.23 -0.40 17.90
N VAL A 173 14.51 0.86 17.60
CA VAL A 173 13.51 1.87 17.27
C VAL A 173 13.88 2.39 15.88
N ASP A 174 13.08 2.04 14.89
CA ASP A 174 13.32 2.40 13.50
C ASP A 174 12.28 3.40 13.01
N THR A 175 12.72 4.52 12.43
CA THR A 175 11.85 5.59 11.93
C THR A 175 11.92 5.68 10.42
N PHE A 176 10.76 5.81 9.78
CA PHE A 176 10.56 5.92 8.34
C PHE A 176 9.71 7.17 8.06
N VAL A 177 9.99 7.87 6.97
CA VAL A 177 9.15 8.98 6.50
C VAL A 177 8.68 8.63 5.10
N LEU A 178 7.38 8.38 4.94
CA LEU A 178 6.77 7.96 3.68
C LEU A 178 5.78 9.02 3.20
N GLU A 179 5.84 9.42 1.93
CA GLU A 179 4.78 10.24 1.31
C GLU A 179 3.63 9.32 0.87
N LEU A 180 2.50 9.38 1.58
CA LEU A 180 1.34 8.49 1.40
C LEU A 180 0.06 9.31 1.26
N GLU A 181 -1.01 8.70 0.74
CA GLU A 181 -2.32 9.35 0.70
C GLU A 181 -2.74 9.95 2.06
N ASP A 182 -3.30 11.17 2.04
CA ASP A 182 -3.80 11.85 3.22
C ASP A 182 -5.11 11.20 3.69
N VAL A 183 -5.02 10.37 4.73
CA VAL A 183 -6.15 9.71 5.37
C VAL A 183 -6.88 10.62 6.37
N GLY A 184 -6.38 11.85 6.56
CA GLY A 184 -6.95 12.83 7.46
C GLY A 184 -6.18 12.97 8.78
N GLN A 185 -6.74 13.78 9.67
CA GLN A 185 -6.10 14.15 10.94
C GLN A 185 -6.24 13.10 12.04
N PHE A 186 -7.15 12.14 11.85
CA PHE A 186 -7.40 11.05 12.79
C PHE A 186 -7.10 9.73 12.11
N ILE A 187 -6.21 8.94 12.70
CA ILE A 187 -5.87 7.59 12.25
C ILE A 187 -6.64 6.64 13.16
N GLU A 188 -7.52 5.83 12.58
CA GLU A 188 -8.45 4.96 13.32
C GLU A 188 -7.85 3.60 13.64
N LYS A 189 -7.07 3.07 12.71
CA LYS A 189 -6.31 1.84 12.86
C LYS A 189 -5.14 1.80 11.88
N ILE A 190 -4.25 0.84 12.10
CA ILE A 190 -3.28 0.40 11.10
C ILE A 190 -3.40 -1.09 10.89
N ARG A 191 -3.03 -1.55 9.71
CA ARG A 191 -2.72 -2.95 9.46
C ARG A 191 -1.23 -3.04 9.21
N ILE A 192 -0.54 -3.89 9.96
CA ILE A 192 0.90 -4.09 9.85
C ILE A 192 1.18 -5.58 9.72
N GLY A 193 2.20 -5.95 8.96
CA GLY A 193 2.58 -7.34 8.77
C GLY A 193 3.90 -7.49 8.05
N HIS A 194 4.26 -8.73 7.73
CA HIS A 194 5.49 -9.02 7.00
C HIS A 194 5.31 -10.10 5.94
N ASP A 195 6.22 -10.14 4.98
CA ASP A 195 6.20 -11.09 3.86
C ASP A 195 6.75 -12.49 4.19
N ASN A 196 7.19 -12.70 5.43
CA ASN A 196 7.72 -13.97 5.95
C ASN A 196 8.98 -14.45 5.21
N THR A 197 9.71 -13.54 4.58
CA THR A 197 10.99 -13.83 3.94
C THR A 197 12.17 -13.73 4.92
N GLY A 198 13.35 -14.21 4.51
CA GLY A 198 14.55 -14.18 5.35
C GLY A 198 14.76 -15.43 6.18
N TRP A 199 15.84 -15.46 6.97
CA TRP A 199 16.21 -16.63 7.77
C TRP A 199 15.52 -16.61 9.14
N GLY A 200 15.41 -15.43 9.76
CA GLY A 200 14.57 -15.20 10.94
C GLY A 200 13.37 -14.32 10.58
N ALA A 201 12.28 -14.92 10.11
CA ALA A 201 11.08 -14.16 9.73
C ALA A 201 10.24 -13.74 10.95
N ALA A 202 10.28 -14.53 12.03
CA ALA A 202 9.57 -14.22 13.27
C ALA A 202 9.95 -12.82 13.78
N TRP A 203 8.94 -12.08 14.23
CA TRP A 203 9.11 -10.71 14.67
C TRP A 203 8.22 -10.43 15.88
N HIS A 204 8.75 -9.84 16.94
CA HIS A 204 7.93 -9.37 18.04
C HIS A 204 7.87 -7.84 18.05
N LEU A 205 6.69 -7.32 17.74
CA LEU A 205 6.41 -5.88 17.72
C LEU A 205 5.96 -5.43 19.11
N ASP A 206 6.60 -4.41 19.67
CA ASP A 206 6.14 -3.73 20.88
C ASP A 206 4.99 -2.76 20.51
N ARG A 207 5.29 -1.75 19.69
CA ARG A 207 4.30 -0.77 19.24
C ARG A 207 4.73 -0.04 17.96
N VAL A 208 3.77 0.64 17.34
CA VAL A 208 4.00 1.60 16.25
C VAL A 208 3.58 2.99 16.70
N GLU A 209 4.37 4.01 16.36
CA GLU A 209 4.03 5.42 16.56
C GLU A 209 3.93 6.10 15.20
N ILE A 210 2.79 6.73 14.89
CA ILE A 210 2.59 7.40 13.60
C ILE A 210 2.27 8.87 13.79
N ARG A 211 3.04 9.72 13.13
CA ARG A 211 2.84 11.17 13.09
C ARG A 211 2.67 11.62 11.65
N ARG A 212 1.48 12.13 11.32
CA ARG A 212 1.24 12.85 10.06
C ARG A 212 1.98 14.19 10.11
N LEU A 213 2.89 14.42 9.18
CA LEU A 213 3.70 15.64 9.12
C LEU A 213 2.98 16.69 8.27
N ASP A 214 2.42 17.70 8.91
CA ASP A 214 1.86 18.88 8.24
C ASP A 214 2.61 20.16 8.63
N LYS A 215 2.34 21.26 7.93
CA LYS A 215 3.00 22.57 8.18
C LYS A 215 2.52 23.24 9.48
N ASN A 216 1.66 22.58 10.27
CA ASN A 216 1.07 23.21 11.45
C ASN A 216 2.05 23.20 12.63
N LYS A 217 1.89 24.16 13.55
CA LYS A 217 2.68 24.23 14.80
C LYS A 217 2.25 23.19 15.85
N LYS A 218 1.37 22.28 15.47
CA LYS A 218 0.80 21.23 16.32
C LYS A 218 0.96 19.90 15.60
N SER A 219 1.62 18.94 16.23
CA SER A 219 1.72 17.56 15.75
C SER A 219 0.92 16.64 16.66
N LYS A 220 0.36 15.58 16.07
CA LYS A 220 -0.25 14.47 16.79
C LYS A 220 0.47 13.18 16.42
N THR A 221 0.94 12.46 17.42
CA THR A 221 1.52 11.12 17.27
C THR A 221 0.58 10.10 17.86
N PHE A 222 0.04 9.22 17.04
CA PHE A 222 -0.82 8.11 17.44
C PHE A 222 0.04 6.91 17.85
N ILE A 223 -0.26 6.32 19.00
CA ILE A 223 0.48 5.18 19.56
C ILE A 223 -0.38 3.92 19.46
N PHE A 224 0.09 2.94 18.70
CA PHE A 224 -0.54 1.65 18.42
C PHE A 224 0.24 0.54 19.14
N PRO A 225 -0.14 0.18 20.38
CA PRO A 225 0.49 -0.95 21.06
C PRO A 225 0.14 -2.27 20.37
N CYS A 226 1.04 -3.24 20.46
CA CYS A 226 0.87 -4.57 19.92
C CYS A 226 1.25 -5.63 20.96
N ASP A 227 2.53 -5.69 21.34
CA ASP A 227 3.12 -6.68 22.26
C ASP A 227 2.80 -8.14 21.87
N ARG A 228 2.94 -8.47 20.58
CA ARG A 228 2.64 -9.81 20.03
C ARG A 228 3.67 -10.24 18.99
N TRP A 229 3.77 -11.55 18.79
CA TRP A 229 4.57 -12.13 17.71
C TRP A 229 3.86 -12.04 16.36
N PHE A 230 4.65 -11.88 15.32
CA PHE A 230 4.32 -12.03 13.92
C PHE A 230 5.20 -13.16 13.42
N ALA A 231 4.66 -14.37 13.37
CA ALA A 231 5.44 -15.57 13.07
C ALA A 231 4.49 -16.68 12.62
N LYS A 232 4.97 -17.60 11.79
CA LYS A 232 4.20 -18.80 11.40
C LYS A 232 4.33 -19.95 12.39
N ASP A 233 5.25 -19.88 13.32
CA ASP A 233 5.61 -20.93 14.28
C ASP A 233 5.51 -20.48 15.75
N GLU A 234 5.12 -19.22 16.00
CA GLU A 234 4.89 -18.69 17.35
C GLU A 234 3.49 -18.07 17.52
N ASP A 235 3.08 -17.92 18.79
CA ASP A 235 1.84 -17.27 19.22
C ASP A 235 0.57 -17.82 18.54
N ASP A 236 -0.11 -17.02 17.72
CA ASP A 236 -1.32 -17.40 16.98
C ASP A 236 -1.07 -17.68 15.50
N HIS A 237 0.20 -17.82 15.11
CA HIS A 237 0.65 -18.07 13.75
C HIS A 237 0.32 -16.96 12.74
N SER A 238 -0.11 -15.78 13.21
CA SER A 238 -0.41 -14.64 12.35
C SER A 238 0.86 -13.84 12.04
N ILE A 239 0.99 -13.42 10.80
CA ILE A 239 2.04 -12.51 10.32
C ILE A 239 1.49 -11.12 9.93
N VAL A 240 0.21 -10.88 10.23
CA VAL A 240 -0.50 -9.62 9.97
C VAL A 240 -1.45 -9.31 11.13
N ARG A 241 -1.46 -8.07 11.61
CA ARG A 241 -2.35 -7.62 12.68
C ARG A 241 -2.96 -6.26 12.35
N GLU A 242 -4.20 -6.05 12.79
CA GLU A 242 -4.76 -4.70 12.89
C GLU A 242 -4.52 -4.17 14.30
N LEU A 243 -4.11 -2.91 14.41
CA LEU A 243 -3.86 -2.23 15.67
C LEU A 243 -4.67 -0.94 15.72
N VAL A 244 -5.28 -0.65 16.87
CA VAL A 244 -6.01 0.59 17.14
C VAL A 244 -5.17 1.48 18.05
N PRO A 245 -5.23 2.82 17.91
CA PRO A 245 -4.42 3.69 18.72
C PRO A 245 -5.00 3.78 20.13
N GLU A 246 -4.15 3.66 21.14
CA GLU A 246 -4.57 3.85 22.53
C GLU A 246 -4.33 5.27 23.03
N LYS A 247 -3.26 5.89 22.56
CA LYS A 247 -2.80 7.20 23.03
C LYS A 247 -2.46 8.12 21.86
N ILE A 248 -2.63 9.41 22.09
CA ILE A 248 -2.18 10.50 21.22
C ILE A 248 -1.24 11.39 22.02
N LEU A 249 -0.02 11.57 21.49
CA LEU A 249 0.90 12.60 21.96
C LEU A 249 0.68 13.87 21.11
N GLU A 250 0.18 14.93 21.73
CA GLU A 250 0.01 16.23 21.10
C GLU A 250 1.20 17.13 21.46
N GLU A 251 1.96 17.56 20.46
CA GLU A 251 3.09 18.47 20.65
C GLU A 251 2.75 19.85 20.07
N GLU A 252 2.94 20.90 20.86
CA GLU A 252 2.69 22.29 20.45
C GLU A 252 3.91 23.16 20.78
N VAL A 253 4.39 23.92 19.79
CA VAL A 253 5.48 24.88 20.00
C VAL A 253 4.91 26.19 20.57
N GLY A 254 5.17 26.45 21.85
CA GLY A 254 4.71 27.65 22.54
C GLY A 254 5.45 28.93 22.14
N LYS A 255 4.92 30.08 22.59
CA LYS A 255 5.61 31.38 22.45
C LYS A 255 6.97 31.30 23.16
N GLY A 256 8.06 31.42 22.41
CA GLY A 256 9.44 31.29 22.90
C GLY A 256 10.14 29.96 22.56
N GLY A 257 9.58 29.13 21.67
CA GLY A 257 10.25 27.92 21.16
C GLY A 257 10.23 26.71 22.10
N LYS A 258 9.56 26.82 23.26
CA LYS A 258 9.38 25.68 24.19
C LYS A 258 8.35 24.70 23.64
N LEU A 259 8.74 23.44 23.48
CA LEU A 259 7.84 22.34 23.13
C LEU A 259 6.98 21.96 24.35
N LYS A 260 5.67 21.94 24.19
CA LYS A 260 4.73 21.37 25.16
C LYS A 260 4.21 20.05 24.59
N VAL A 261 4.33 18.97 25.36
CA VAL A 261 3.80 17.65 24.99
C VAL A 261 2.66 17.30 25.95
N ARG A 262 1.54 16.83 25.41
CA ARG A 262 0.40 16.32 26.18
C ARG A 262 0.07 14.91 25.70
N GLU A 263 -0.05 13.99 26.64
CA GLU A 263 -0.52 12.64 26.36
C GLU A 263 -2.02 12.56 26.68
N ASN A 264 -2.81 12.07 25.73
CA ASN A 264 -4.24 11.84 25.90
C ASN A 264 -4.60 10.43 25.45
N GLU A 265 -5.59 9.82 26.09
CA GLU A 265 -6.19 8.58 25.60
C GLU A 265 -7.10 8.87 24.39
N VAL A 266 -7.15 7.91 23.44
CA VAL A 266 -8.04 8.00 22.28
C VAL A 266 -9.47 7.72 22.71
N GLN A 267 -10.32 8.73 22.60
CA GLN A 267 -11.77 8.59 22.80
C GLN A 267 -12.41 7.95 21.56
N ASN A 268 -13.44 7.11 21.77
CA ASN A 268 -14.19 6.43 20.70
C ASN A 268 -13.31 5.63 19.73
N ARG A 269 -12.22 5.03 20.20
CA ARG A 269 -11.40 4.12 19.38
C ARG A 269 -12.21 2.90 18.94
N LEU A 270 -11.85 2.33 17.79
CA LEU A 270 -12.42 1.07 17.33
C LEU A 270 -12.18 -0.02 18.37
N GLU A 271 -13.17 -0.90 18.56
CA GLU A 271 -13.06 -2.07 19.41
C GLU A 271 -12.40 -3.21 18.63
N MET A 272 -11.48 -3.93 19.28
CA MET A 272 -10.92 -5.16 18.71
C MET A 272 -11.84 -6.33 19.06
N LYS A 273 -12.18 -7.14 18.06
CA LYS A 273 -13.04 -8.32 18.21
C LYS A 273 -12.36 -9.56 17.68
N ARG A 274 -12.76 -10.70 18.25
CA ARG A 274 -12.32 -12.02 17.83
C ARG A 274 -13.43 -12.72 17.06
N TYR A 275 -13.19 -13.00 15.78
CA TYR A 275 -14.10 -13.73 14.92
C TYR A 275 -13.70 -15.20 14.88
N THR A 276 -14.68 -16.10 15.02
CA THR A 276 -14.48 -17.54 14.82
C THR A 276 -14.91 -17.91 13.40
N ILE A 277 -14.04 -18.60 12.66
CA ILE A 277 -14.27 -19.01 11.28
C ILE A 277 -14.32 -20.53 11.24
N ASP A 278 -15.50 -21.08 10.95
CA ASP A 278 -15.68 -22.52 10.74
C ASP A 278 -15.75 -22.79 9.23
N VAL A 279 -14.73 -23.44 8.69
CA VAL A 279 -14.62 -23.78 7.27
C VAL A 279 -15.05 -25.23 7.06
N TYR A 280 -16.00 -25.47 6.16
CA TYR A 280 -16.53 -26.81 5.89
C TYR A 280 -16.08 -27.29 4.52
N THR A 281 -15.29 -28.36 4.47
CA THR A 281 -14.92 -29.05 3.23
C THR A 281 -16.01 -30.03 2.81
N GLY A 282 -16.22 -30.17 1.50
CA GLY A 282 -17.26 -31.03 0.92
C GLY A 282 -17.06 -32.53 1.14
N ASP A 283 -17.93 -33.32 0.48
CA ASP A 283 -18.00 -34.79 0.62
C ASP A 283 -17.74 -35.54 -0.70
N LYS A 284 -17.04 -34.93 -1.65
CA LYS A 284 -16.67 -35.64 -2.89
C LYS A 284 -15.35 -36.36 -2.71
N MET A 285 -15.07 -37.33 -3.58
CA MET A 285 -13.75 -37.97 -3.60
C MET A 285 -12.70 -36.93 -4.01
N GLY A 286 -11.57 -36.88 -3.29
CA GLY A 286 -10.45 -35.96 -3.58
C GLY A 286 -10.76 -34.48 -3.33
N CYS A 287 -11.64 -34.18 -2.38
CA CYS A 287 -12.18 -32.84 -2.20
C CYS A 287 -11.52 -32.00 -1.11
N GLY A 288 -10.57 -32.58 -0.37
CA GLY A 288 -9.73 -31.87 0.58
C GLY A 288 -8.49 -31.27 -0.09
N THR A 289 -7.75 -30.43 0.63
CA THR A 289 -6.60 -29.71 0.08
C THR A 289 -5.46 -29.59 1.09
N ASP A 290 -4.24 -29.76 0.59
CA ASP A 290 -3.00 -29.48 1.34
C ASP A 290 -2.47 -28.06 1.09
N ALA A 291 -3.17 -27.25 0.29
CA ALA A 291 -2.78 -25.88 -0.01
C ALA A 291 -3.02 -24.95 1.18
N ASN A 292 -2.26 -23.85 1.26
CA ASN A 292 -2.54 -22.83 2.26
C ASN A 292 -3.81 -22.07 1.89
N VAL A 293 -4.76 -22.00 2.82
CA VAL A 293 -6.05 -21.32 2.64
C VAL A 293 -6.02 -19.96 3.31
N PHE A 294 -6.59 -18.97 2.64
CA PHE A 294 -6.64 -17.57 3.07
C PHE A 294 -8.06 -17.06 2.98
N CYS A 295 -8.45 -16.15 3.88
CA CYS A 295 -9.72 -15.46 3.81
C CYS A 295 -9.62 -13.96 4.10
N THR A 296 -10.63 -13.21 3.64
CA THR A 296 -10.87 -11.81 4.00
C THR A 296 -12.34 -11.65 4.31
N ILE A 297 -12.65 -11.20 5.52
CA ILE A 297 -14.02 -10.92 5.96
C ILE A 297 -14.28 -9.43 5.76
N TYR A 298 -15.44 -9.09 5.19
CA TYR A 298 -15.87 -7.72 4.95
C TYR A 298 -17.18 -7.46 5.69
N GLY A 299 -17.19 -6.36 6.45
CA GLY A 299 -18.38 -5.78 7.04
C GLY A 299 -18.52 -4.31 6.69
N ASP A 300 -19.62 -3.70 7.14
CA ASP A 300 -19.95 -2.29 6.84
C ASP A 300 -18.99 -1.28 7.47
N ARG A 301 -18.11 -1.71 8.38
CA ARG A 301 -17.05 -0.90 9.00
C ARG A 301 -15.63 -1.25 8.51
N GLY A 302 -15.52 -2.05 7.45
CA GLY A 302 -14.23 -2.36 6.81
C GLY A 302 -14.00 -3.85 6.62
N ASP A 303 -12.73 -4.23 6.48
CA ASP A 303 -12.33 -5.62 6.26
C ASP A 303 -11.18 -6.04 7.16
N THR A 304 -11.01 -7.35 7.29
CA THR A 304 -9.87 -7.94 8.00
C THR A 304 -8.57 -7.82 7.20
N GLY A 305 -8.63 -7.62 5.90
CA GLY A 305 -7.53 -7.92 4.99
C GLY A 305 -7.36 -9.43 4.86
N GLU A 306 -6.36 -9.85 4.10
CA GLU A 306 -6.09 -11.27 3.92
C GLU A 306 -5.49 -11.89 5.20
N ARG A 307 -6.01 -13.05 5.57
CA ARG A 307 -5.59 -13.83 6.74
C ARG A 307 -5.41 -15.28 6.34
N GLU A 308 -4.24 -15.83 6.64
CA GLU A 308 -3.96 -17.26 6.46
C GLU A 308 -4.67 -18.05 7.55
N LEU A 309 -5.36 -19.11 7.16
CA LEU A 309 -6.00 -20.06 8.06
C LEU A 309 -5.00 -21.17 8.42
N ALA A 310 -3.91 -20.77 9.08
CA ALA A 310 -2.74 -21.62 9.32
C ALA A 310 -2.96 -22.69 10.40
N SER A 311 -3.61 -22.32 11.51
CA SER A 311 -3.74 -23.16 12.71
C SER A 311 -5.20 -23.31 13.12
N SER A 312 -5.74 -24.52 12.88
CA SER A 312 -7.10 -24.89 13.24
C SER A 312 -7.16 -25.37 14.69
N GLU A 313 -8.20 -24.96 15.42
CA GLU A 313 -8.48 -25.39 16.79
C GLU A 313 -9.03 -26.83 16.86
N THR A 314 -9.48 -27.37 15.73
CA THR A 314 -10.15 -28.68 15.67
C THR A 314 -9.26 -29.77 15.11
N HIS A 315 -8.37 -29.47 14.16
CA HIS A 315 -7.55 -30.48 13.50
C HIS A 315 -6.18 -29.96 13.05
N MET A 316 -5.14 -30.80 13.18
CA MET A 316 -3.80 -30.47 12.69
C MET A 316 -3.71 -30.52 11.17
N ASN A 317 -4.26 -31.60 10.57
CA ASN A 317 -4.46 -31.67 9.13
C ASN A 317 -5.83 -31.08 8.80
N LYS A 318 -5.81 -29.99 8.03
CA LYS A 318 -6.95 -29.09 7.82
C LYS A 318 -7.58 -29.36 6.46
N PHE A 319 -8.83 -28.94 6.30
CA PHE A 319 -9.54 -28.89 5.03
C PHE A 319 -9.72 -30.25 4.36
N GLU A 320 -9.80 -31.33 5.13
CA GLU A 320 -10.04 -32.69 4.66
C GLU A 320 -11.51 -32.97 4.33
N LYS A 321 -11.75 -34.04 3.56
CA LYS A 321 -13.10 -34.48 3.19
C LYS A 321 -14.02 -34.60 4.42
N LYS A 322 -15.22 -34.00 4.35
CA LYS A 322 -16.23 -33.91 5.44
C LYS A 322 -15.76 -33.20 6.72
N GLN A 323 -14.63 -32.51 6.68
CA GLN A 323 -14.08 -31.84 7.86
C GLN A 323 -14.70 -30.45 8.04
N MET A 324 -14.81 -30.06 9.31
CA MET A 324 -14.98 -28.66 9.71
C MET A 324 -13.73 -28.24 10.46
N ASP A 325 -13.12 -27.15 10.02
CA ASP A 325 -11.93 -26.57 10.62
C ASP A 325 -12.22 -25.19 11.18
N ARG A 326 -11.89 -25.02 12.47
CA ARG A 326 -12.16 -23.80 13.22
C ARG A 326 -10.90 -22.95 13.35
N PHE A 327 -11.00 -21.68 13.00
CA PHE A 327 -9.94 -20.69 13.15
C PHE A 327 -10.45 -19.49 13.95
N LYS A 328 -9.53 -18.71 14.50
CA LYS A 328 -9.86 -17.44 15.14
C LYS A 328 -9.01 -16.31 14.58
N ILE A 329 -9.66 -15.23 14.17
CA ILE A 329 -9.02 -14.02 13.65
C ILE A 329 -9.38 -12.85 14.57
N GLU A 330 -8.41 -12.02 14.89
CA GLU A 330 -8.63 -10.75 15.58
C GLU A 330 -8.57 -9.60 14.57
N SER A 331 -9.52 -8.67 14.67
CA SER A 331 -9.62 -7.49 13.81
C SER A 331 -10.39 -6.38 14.53
N ALA A 332 -10.31 -5.15 14.03
CA ALA A 332 -11.25 -4.12 14.45
C ALA A 332 -12.71 -4.56 14.15
N ASP A 333 -13.66 -4.04 14.93
CA ASP A 333 -15.09 -4.32 14.77
C ASP A 333 -15.56 -4.03 13.34
N LEU A 334 -15.92 -5.08 12.60
CA LEU A 334 -16.32 -5.03 11.20
C LEU A 334 -17.77 -4.58 11.05
N GLY A 335 -18.52 -4.47 12.16
CA GLY A 335 -19.95 -4.19 12.15
C GLY A 335 -20.74 -5.35 11.54
N ILE A 336 -21.64 -5.05 10.61
CA ILE A 336 -22.47 -6.05 9.94
C ILE A 336 -21.65 -6.69 8.82
N ILE A 337 -21.27 -7.95 9.04
CA ILE A 337 -20.54 -8.77 8.05
C ILE A 337 -21.49 -9.12 6.89
N TYR A 338 -21.05 -8.91 5.65
CA TYR A 338 -21.90 -9.15 4.47
C TYR A 338 -21.19 -9.90 3.32
N LYS A 339 -19.85 -9.96 3.34
CA LYS A 339 -19.06 -10.57 2.25
C LYS A 339 -17.84 -11.30 2.83
N LEU A 340 -17.53 -12.45 2.25
CA LEU A 340 -16.34 -13.24 2.55
C LEU A 340 -15.62 -13.55 1.25
N LYS A 341 -14.32 -13.28 1.22
CA LYS A 341 -13.43 -13.76 0.16
C LYS A 341 -12.60 -14.91 0.73
N ILE A 342 -12.49 -16.01 -0.02
CA ILE A 342 -11.69 -17.18 0.38
C ILE A 342 -10.93 -17.72 -0.82
N ARG A 343 -9.65 -18.05 -0.62
CA ARG A 343 -8.77 -18.57 -1.66
C ARG A 343 -7.76 -19.56 -1.12
N HIS A 344 -7.07 -20.25 -2.01
CA HIS A 344 -5.86 -21.02 -1.67
C HIS A 344 -4.71 -20.65 -2.62
N ASP A 345 -3.48 -20.97 -2.25
CA ASP A 345 -2.28 -20.65 -3.04
C ASP A 345 -1.87 -21.74 -4.04
N ASN A 346 -2.65 -22.82 -4.15
CA ASN A 346 -2.36 -23.98 -4.99
C ASN A 346 -1.01 -24.65 -4.68
N SER A 347 -0.50 -24.49 -3.46
CA SER A 347 0.66 -25.24 -2.98
C SER A 347 0.29 -26.69 -2.63
N GLY A 348 1.31 -27.55 -2.50
CA GLY A 348 1.13 -28.94 -2.15
C GLY A 348 0.59 -29.85 -3.27
N PRO A 349 0.64 -31.18 -3.07
CA PRO A 349 -0.11 -32.12 -3.89
C PRO A 349 -1.62 -31.98 -3.62
N PHE A 350 -2.46 -32.39 -4.58
CA PHE A 350 -3.93 -32.39 -4.42
C PHE A 350 -4.52 -31.04 -3.96
N ALA A 351 -4.06 -29.94 -4.54
CA ALA A 351 -4.49 -28.59 -4.15
C ALA A 351 -5.97 -28.27 -4.45
N ASP A 352 -6.63 -29.06 -5.29
CA ASP A 352 -8.04 -28.87 -5.65
C ASP A 352 -8.94 -29.04 -4.42
N TRP A 353 -9.81 -28.07 -4.16
CA TRP A 353 -10.58 -28.03 -2.94
C TRP A 353 -12.07 -27.83 -3.20
N LEU A 354 -12.93 -28.70 -2.65
CA LEU A 354 -14.37 -28.46 -2.66
C LEU A 354 -14.77 -27.77 -1.36
N LEU A 355 -14.92 -26.46 -1.41
CA LEU A 355 -15.46 -25.70 -0.29
C LEU A 355 -16.99 -25.84 -0.26
N ALA A 356 -17.54 -26.35 0.85
CA ALA A 356 -18.99 -26.43 1.04
C ALA A 356 -19.55 -25.08 1.50
N LYS A 357 -19.14 -24.61 2.67
CA LYS A 357 -19.54 -23.33 3.25
C LYS A 357 -18.51 -22.82 4.24
N VAL A 358 -18.62 -21.55 4.61
CA VAL A 358 -17.89 -20.94 5.73
C VAL A 358 -18.89 -20.28 6.67
N GLU A 359 -18.73 -20.46 7.96
CA GLU A 359 -19.46 -19.72 8.98
C GLU A 359 -18.51 -18.76 9.68
N VAL A 360 -18.88 -17.48 9.74
CA VAL A 360 -18.16 -16.46 10.51
C VAL A 360 -19.01 -16.11 11.72
N LYS A 361 -18.43 -16.15 12.91
CA LYS A 361 -19.13 -15.93 14.18
C LYS A 361 -18.47 -14.78 14.91
N ASP A 362 -19.25 -13.75 15.25
CA ASP A 362 -18.90 -12.79 16.28
C ASP A 362 -19.64 -13.14 17.59
N ASP A 363 -19.56 -12.29 18.61
CA ASP A 363 -20.21 -12.52 19.91
C ASP A 363 -21.75 -12.50 19.86
N ILE A 364 -22.34 -12.03 18.75
CA ILE A 364 -23.78 -11.70 18.63
C ILE A 364 -24.46 -12.57 17.58
N LYS A 365 -23.81 -12.83 16.44
CA LYS A 365 -24.40 -13.43 15.24
C LYS A 365 -23.43 -14.41 14.55
N THR A 366 -24.02 -15.43 13.93
CA THR A 366 -23.36 -16.31 12.98
C THR A 366 -23.79 -15.93 11.56
N TYR A 367 -22.83 -15.67 10.68
CA TYR A 367 -23.01 -15.34 9.27
C TYR A 367 -22.61 -16.56 8.44
N VAL A 368 -23.48 -17.00 7.51
CA VAL A 368 -23.26 -18.24 6.75
C VAL A 368 -23.02 -17.92 5.26
N PHE A 369 -21.89 -18.39 4.74
CA PHE A 369 -21.46 -18.19 3.36
C PHE A 369 -21.42 -19.52 2.62
N HIS A 370 -22.43 -19.80 1.80
CA HIS A 370 -22.49 -21.01 0.98
C HIS A 370 -21.64 -20.89 -0.28
N CYS A 371 -20.89 -21.95 -0.61
CA CYS A 371 -20.05 -22.02 -1.81
C CYS A 371 -20.43 -23.21 -2.71
N GLU A 372 -20.28 -24.44 -2.20
CA GLU A 372 -20.48 -25.72 -2.91
C GLU A 372 -19.76 -25.83 -4.26
N ARG A 373 -18.55 -25.26 -4.36
CA ARG A 373 -17.77 -25.21 -5.61
C ARG A 373 -16.32 -25.64 -5.40
N TRP A 374 -15.75 -26.18 -6.47
CA TRP A 374 -14.32 -26.49 -6.54
C TRP A 374 -13.51 -25.20 -6.73
N LEU A 375 -12.52 -25.01 -5.87
CA LEU A 375 -11.41 -24.08 -6.06
C LEU A 375 -10.23 -24.91 -6.57
N ALA A 376 -9.88 -24.72 -7.84
CA ALA A 376 -8.96 -25.58 -8.58
C ALA A 376 -8.33 -24.83 -9.74
N LYS A 377 -7.19 -25.30 -10.24
CA LYS A 377 -6.51 -24.72 -11.40
C LYS A 377 -7.09 -25.30 -12.71
N GLY A 378 -7.85 -24.50 -13.46
CA GLY A 378 -8.51 -24.97 -14.69
C GLY A 378 -9.08 -23.84 -15.54
N LYS A 379 -9.53 -24.15 -16.77
CA LYS A 379 -10.05 -23.16 -17.75
C LYS A 379 -11.27 -22.39 -17.23
N ASP A 380 -12.06 -22.98 -16.34
CA ASP A 380 -13.32 -22.43 -15.80
C ASP A 380 -13.39 -22.44 -14.27
N THR A 381 -12.28 -22.75 -13.58
CA THR A 381 -12.20 -22.80 -12.11
C THR A 381 -11.24 -21.74 -11.61
N LYS A 382 -11.58 -21.13 -10.47
CA LYS A 382 -10.76 -20.11 -9.82
C LYS A 382 -10.25 -20.66 -8.49
N LEU A 383 -9.04 -20.29 -8.11
CA LEU A 383 -8.46 -20.60 -6.79
C LEU A 383 -9.06 -19.73 -5.66
N GLU A 384 -10.04 -18.89 -6.00
CA GLU A 384 -10.64 -17.88 -5.16
C GLU A 384 -12.14 -17.79 -5.42
N GLN A 385 -12.92 -17.57 -4.36
CA GLN A 385 -14.33 -17.24 -4.41
C GLN A 385 -14.65 -16.03 -3.54
N THR A 386 -15.58 -15.20 -4.02
CA THR A 386 -16.23 -14.17 -3.23
C THR A 386 -17.67 -14.60 -2.95
N LEU A 387 -17.98 -14.76 -1.68
CA LEU A 387 -19.26 -15.22 -1.16
C LEU A 387 -19.95 -14.04 -0.46
N TYR A 388 -21.27 -14.01 -0.52
CA TYR A 388 -22.10 -13.03 0.15
C TYR A 388 -23.00 -13.75 1.14
N GLU A 389 -23.29 -13.10 2.27
CA GLU A 389 -24.26 -13.63 3.23
C GLU A 389 -25.60 -13.82 2.51
N LYS A 390 -26.23 -14.97 2.70
CA LYS A 390 -27.61 -15.20 2.26
C LYS A 390 -28.50 -15.17 3.49
N ASP A 391 -29.65 -14.50 3.36
CA ASP A 391 -30.72 -14.48 4.36
C ASP A 391 -31.23 -15.88 4.72
#